data_AF-A0AAU3VAH4-F1
#
_entry.id   AF-A0AAU3VAH4-F1
#
_cell.length_a   1.000
_cell.length_b   1.000
_cell.length_c   1.000
_cell.angle_alpha   90.00
_cell.angle_beta   90.00
_cell.angle_gamma   90.00
#
_symmetry.space_group_name_H-M   'P 1'
#
loop_
_entity.id
_entity.type
_entity.pdbx_description
1 polymer ?
#
loop_
_entity_poly.entity_id
_entity_poly.type
_entity_poly.pdbx_seq_one_letter_code
_entity_poly.pdbx_strand_id
1 'polypeptide(L)'
;MGYTGDFVLARSDAPLERTRGFEESADDLNVCLPRPGGWQTLQFDRSLPDNGDDRWLEGLVAATGSPVLIASVFDSDVCLVRGLTPSGAGWSAFLDPEMAADYEIAGSPPAVDDAPPGESEKERNVRWMLAEVPGTAEEIAGWAAEAGFTADRDTLREVLAKRADPFVEDLFFELIDACGLPPVRPEGEDPVDTDPLAHPGHRPDDGSPRGAELEKAVLNLPRDGHLVMECAADQQCYAQVWHRPDGTYQLEYRDRAPAEHYRTRTASAEKVVAALQGWTAGGVAWRDAFQWESIGAWFADS
;
A
#
# COMPACT_ATOMS: atom_id res chain seq x y z
N MET A 1 2.81 13.54 -6.35
CA MET A 1 1.37 13.56 -5.98
C MET A 1 1.11 12.20 -5.36
N GLY A 2 1.06 12.16 -4.04
CA GLY A 2 0.90 10.93 -3.28
C GLY A 2 -0.55 10.53 -3.09
N TYR A 3 -0.74 9.35 -2.52
CA TYR A 3 -2.04 8.77 -2.22
C TYR A 3 -2.55 9.29 -0.87
N THR A 4 -3.84 9.62 -0.83
CA THR A 4 -4.55 9.95 0.42
C THR A 4 -5.80 9.10 0.48
N GLY A 5 -5.92 8.29 1.53
CA GLY A 5 -6.97 7.30 1.64
C GLY A 5 -6.76 6.37 2.83
N ASP A 6 -7.59 5.35 2.95
CA ASP A 6 -7.55 4.43 4.07
C ASP A 6 -7.27 2.99 3.61
N PHE A 7 -6.51 2.25 4.40
CA PHE A 7 -6.44 0.79 4.33
C PHE A 7 -7.15 0.19 5.53
N VAL A 8 -7.90 -0.89 5.32
CA VAL A 8 -8.60 -1.65 6.36
C VAL A 8 -8.16 -3.09 6.30
N LEU A 9 -7.57 -3.60 7.38
CA LEU A 9 -7.25 -5.02 7.54
C LEU A 9 -8.21 -5.65 8.56
N ALA A 10 -8.90 -6.71 8.16
CA ALA A 10 -9.73 -7.49 9.07
C ALA A 10 -9.80 -8.96 8.64
N ARG A 11 -10.18 -9.84 9.57
CA ARG A 11 -10.48 -11.25 9.29
C ARG A 11 -11.97 -11.43 9.02
N SER A 12 -12.32 -12.08 7.91
CA SER A 12 -13.70 -12.44 7.59
C SER A 12 -13.75 -13.72 6.75
N ASP A 13 -14.73 -14.58 7.03
CA ASP A 13 -15.00 -15.79 6.24
C ASP A 13 -15.72 -15.48 4.91
N ALA A 14 -16.31 -14.29 4.80
CA ALA A 14 -16.89 -13.74 3.58
C ALA A 14 -16.04 -12.59 3.04
N PRO A 15 -16.16 -12.23 1.75
CA PRO A 15 -15.45 -11.08 1.20
C PRO A 15 -15.76 -9.81 2.00
N LEU A 16 -14.71 -9.15 2.48
CA LEU A 16 -14.81 -8.07 3.47
C LEU A 16 -15.59 -6.87 2.91
N GLU A 17 -15.54 -6.64 1.60
CA GLU A 17 -16.27 -5.59 0.90
C GLU A 17 -17.79 -5.78 0.91
N ARG A 18 -18.27 -6.99 1.24
CA ARG A 18 -19.70 -7.27 1.44
C ARG A 18 -20.15 -7.07 2.89
N THR A 19 -19.24 -6.68 3.77
CA THR A 19 -19.58 -6.35 5.16
C THR A 19 -20.39 -5.06 5.17
N ARG A 20 -21.50 -5.08 5.93
CA ARG A 20 -22.42 -3.94 6.06
C ARG A 20 -21.64 -2.67 6.42
N GLY A 21 -21.75 -1.65 5.57
CA GLY A 21 -21.00 -0.39 5.67
C GLY A 21 -20.19 -0.07 4.42
N PHE A 22 -19.70 -1.08 3.69
CA PHE A 22 -18.90 -0.87 2.47
C PHE A 22 -19.72 -0.84 1.16
N GLU A 23 -21.02 -1.09 1.24
CA GLU A 23 -21.94 -1.25 0.09
C GLU A 23 -22.05 0.02 -0.78
N GLU A 24 -21.83 1.20 -0.19
CA GLU A 24 -21.87 2.49 -0.91
C GLU A 24 -20.52 2.91 -1.51
N SER A 25 -19.44 2.17 -1.23
CA SER A 25 -18.05 2.52 -1.59
C SER A 25 -17.45 1.67 -2.71
N ALA A 26 -18.26 0.87 -3.40
CA ALA A 26 -17.78 -0.16 -4.35
C ALA A 26 -16.95 0.39 -5.52
N ASP A 27 -17.17 1.65 -5.92
CA ASP A 27 -16.43 2.29 -7.04
C ASP A 27 -15.06 2.86 -6.61
N ASP A 28 -14.86 3.12 -5.31
CA ASP A 28 -13.64 3.71 -4.72
C ASP A 28 -12.80 2.69 -3.92
N LEU A 29 -13.12 1.40 -4.05
CA LEU A 29 -12.60 0.30 -3.23
C LEU A 29 -11.75 -0.66 -4.06
N ASN A 30 -10.54 -0.93 -3.59
CA ASN A 30 -9.64 -1.92 -4.15
C ASN A 30 -9.38 -3.04 -3.14
N VAL A 31 -9.63 -4.29 -3.53
CA VAL A 31 -9.38 -5.47 -2.69
C VAL A 31 -7.93 -5.89 -2.87
N CYS A 32 -7.11 -5.79 -1.82
CA CYS A 32 -5.75 -6.32 -1.86
C CYS A 32 -5.78 -7.85 -1.81
N LEU A 33 -4.70 -8.48 -2.27
CA LEU A 33 -4.60 -9.93 -2.25
C LEU A 33 -4.82 -10.49 -0.83
N PRO A 34 -5.67 -11.52 -0.69
CA PRO A 34 -6.02 -12.07 0.61
C PRO A 34 -4.82 -12.78 1.24
N ARG A 35 -4.74 -12.69 2.56
CA ARG A 35 -3.79 -13.44 3.38
C ARG A 35 -4.46 -14.72 3.89
N PRO A 36 -3.70 -15.83 4.03
CA PRO A 36 -4.23 -17.08 4.56
C PRO A 36 -4.97 -16.89 5.91
N GLY A 37 -6.03 -17.66 6.12
CA GLY A 37 -6.83 -17.59 7.34
C GLY A 37 -7.93 -16.53 7.33
N GLY A 38 -8.36 -16.08 6.14
CA GLY A 38 -9.48 -15.16 5.97
C GLY A 38 -9.13 -13.69 6.22
N TRP A 39 -7.84 -13.36 6.28
CA TRP A 39 -7.36 -11.98 6.45
C TRP A 39 -7.40 -11.25 5.12
N GLN A 40 -8.06 -10.11 5.08
CA GLN A 40 -8.28 -9.32 3.87
C GLN A 40 -7.92 -7.87 4.15
N THR A 41 -7.23 -7.23 3.19
CA THR A 41 -6.95 -5.80 3.22
C THR A 41 -7.76 -5.12 2.13
N LEU A 42 -8.50 -4.08 2.49
CA LEU A 42 -9.21 -3.20 1.55
C LEU A 42 -8.51 -1.85 1.50
N GLN A 43 -8.37 -1.29 0.32
CA GLN A 43 -7.86 0.05 0.07
C GLN A 43 -9.01 0.94 -0.41
N PHE A 44 -9.12 2.13 0.17
CA PHE A 44 -10.11 3.14 -0.19
C PHE A 44 -9.40 4.36 -0.77
N ASP A 45 -9.76 4.76 -1.99
CA ASP A 45 -9.19 5.95 -2.67
C ASP A 45 -9.70 7.29 -2.08
N ARG A 46 -10.21 7.25 -0.85
CA ARG A 46 -10.71 8.36 -0.04
C ARG A 46 -10.61 7.99 1.44
N SER A 47 -10.52 9.00 2.31
CA SER A 47 -10.68 8.78 3.74
C SER A 47 -12.11 8.29 4.05
N LEU A 48 -12.23 7.32 4.94
CA LEU A 48 -13.51 6.84 5.45
C LEU A 48 -14.23 7.99 6.19
N PRO A 49 -15.52 8.21 5.92
CA PRO A 49 -16.29 9.25 6.59
C PRO A 49 -16.40 8.96 8.09
N ASP A 50 -16.29 9.99 8.94
CA ASP A 50 -16.37 9.91 10.41
C ASP A 50 -15.35 8.96 11.09
N ASN A 51 -14.23 8.69 10.42
CA ASN A 51 -13.15 7.86 10.96
C ASN A 51 -12.37 8.54 12.11
N GLY A 52 -12.73 9.75 12.54
CA GLY A 52 -12.10 10.45 13.68
C GLY A 52 -12.52 9.94 15.07
N ASP A 53 -13.65 9.24 15.18
CA ASP A 53 -14.24 8.80 16.45
C ASP A 53 -14.16 7.28 16.68
N ASP A 54 -13.28 6.56 15.97
CA ASP A 54 -13.10 5.10 16.02
C ASP A 54 -14.35 4.22 15.75
N ARG A 55 -15.52 4.81 15.45
CA ARG A 55 -16.79 4.09 15.22
C ARG A 55 -16.70 3.03 14.13
N TRP A 56 -15.94 3.30 13.08
CA TRP A 56 -15.66 2.32 12.02
C TRP A 56 -14.91 1.12 12.55
N LEU A 57 -13.90 1.39 13.35
CA LEU A 57 -13.02 0.39 13.92
C LEU A 57 -13.80 -0.49 14.92
N GLU A 58 -14.61 0.12 15.79
CA GLU A 58 -15.55 -0.59 16.68
C GLU A 58 -16.58 -1.41 15.90
N GLY A 59 -17.20 -0.82 14.87
CA GLY A 59 -18.22 -1.47 14.05
C GLY A 59 -17.68 -2.69 13.32
N LEU A 60 -16.45 -2.62 12.79
CA LEU A 60 -15.79 -3.72 12.10
C LEU A 60 -15.35 -4.83 13.07
N VAL A 61 -14.82 -4.49 14.26
CA VAL A 61 -14.52 -5.48 15.29
C VAL A 61 -15.79 -6.21 15.71
N ALA A 62 -16.89 -5.48 15.91
CA ALA A 62 -18.19 -6.07 16.27
C ALA A 62 -18.76 -6.97 15.14
N ALA A 63 -18.58 -6.57 13.88
CA ALA A 63 -19.07 -7.33 12.73
C ALA A 63 -18.25 -8.60 12.43
N THR A 64 -16.92 -8.52 12.59
CA THR A 64 -16.00 -9.61 12.25
C THR A 64 -15.65 -10.51 13.44
N GLY A 65 -15.88 -10.04 14.67
CA GLY A 65 -15.48 -10.73 15.90
C GLY A 65 -13.97 -10.93 16.01
N SER A 66 -13.18 -10.19 15.24
CA SER A 66 -11.73 -10.34 15.10
C SER A 66 -11.04 -8.99 15.25
N PRO A 67 -9.74 -8.94 15.57
CA PRO A 67 -9.01 -7.68 15.58
C PRO A 67 -8.99 -7.01 14.20
N VAL A 68 -9.04 -5.68 14.21
CA VAL A 68 -9.07 -4.84 12.99
C VAL A 68 -7.96 -3.81 13.06
N LEU A 69 -7.36 -3.48 11.90
CA LEU A 69 -6.53 -2.30 11.71
C LEU A 69 -7.14 -1.36 10.67
N ILE A 70 -7.00 -0.06 10.92
CA ILE A 70 -7.27 1.00 9.95
C ILE A 70 -6.02 1.87 9.84
N ALA A 71 -5.52 2.05 8.63
CA ALA A 71 -4.36 2.87 8.31
C ALA A 71 -4.77 4.03 7.41
N SER A 72 -4.73 5.24 7.96
CA SER A 72 -5.06 6.48 7.25
C SER A 72 -3.82 7.13 6.70
N VAL A 73 -3.71 7.20 5.38
CA VAL A 73 -2.53 7.70 4.65
C VAL A 73 -2.78 9.11 4.14
N PHE A 74 -1.76 9.96 4.26
CA PHE A 74 -1.77 11.36 3.84
C PHE A 74 -0.60 11.60 2.89
N ASP A 75 -0.93 11.93 1.63
CA ASP A 75 0.01 12.20 0.51
C ASP A 75 1.14 11.16 0.35
N SER A 76 0.90 9.90 0.74
CA SER A 76 1.91 8.82 0.84
C SER A 76 3.12 9.12 1.73
N ASP A 77 3.11 10.23 2.47
CA ASP A 77 4.20 10.68 3.34
C ASP A 77 4.02 10.18 4.78
N VAL A 78 2.78 10.18 5.26
CA VAL A 78 2.44 9.89 6.66
C VAL A 78 1.28 8.93 6.73
N CYS A 79 1.35 7.98 7.66
CA CYS A 79 0.25 7.06 7.93
C CYS A 79 -0.07 7.01 9.42
N LEU A 80 -1.33 7.27 9.79
CA LEU A 80 -1.85 6.98 11.12
C LEU A 80 -2.48 5.59 11.12
N VAL A 81 -1.86 4.65 11.83
CA VAL A 81 -2.40 3.30 12.02
C VAL A 81 -3.10 3.22 13.36
N ARG A 82 -4.30 2.65 13.37
CA ARG A 82 -5.07 2.33 14.58
C ARG A 82 -5.47 0.89 14.56
N GLY A 83 -5.39 0.25 15.72
CA GLY A 83 -5.83 -1.12 15.91
C GLY A 83 -6.74 -1.26 17.11
N LEU A 84 -7.70 -2.18 17.02
CA LEU A 84 -8.59 -2.56 18.12
C LEU A 84 -8.83 -4.06 18.08
N THR A 85 -8.92 -4.63 19.27
CA THR A 85 -9.24 -6.04 19.45
C THR A 85 -10.66 -6.23 19.99
N PRO A 86 -11.24 -7.44 19.87
CA PRO A 86 -12.54 -7.76 20.47
C PRO A 86 -12.57 -7.60 22.00
N SER A 87 -11.42 -7.65 22.68
CA SER A 87 -11.33 -7.38 24.12
C SER A 87 -11.48 -5.90 24.48
N GLY A 88 -11.43 -5.01 23.46
CA GLY A 88 -11.45 -3.56 23.62
C GLY A 88 -10.08 -2.93 23.80
N ALA A 89 -8.99 -3.70 23.69
CA ALA A 89 -7.64 -3.15 23.68
C ALA A 89 -7.39 -2.43 22.35
N GLY A 90 -7.14 -1.13 22.42
CA GLY A 90 -6.88 -0.27 21.27
C GLY A 90 -5.49 0.36 21.34
N TRP A 91 -4.93 0.68 20.18
CA TRP A 91 -3.65 1.37 20.05
C TRP A 91 -3.64 2.25 18.79
N SER A 92 -2.76 3.23 18.76
CA SER A 92 -2.54 4.09 17.59
C SER A 92 -1.08 4.50 17.45
N ALA A 93 -0.58 4.59 16.23
CA ALA A 93 0.77 5.06 15.95
C ALA A 93 0.88 5.73 14.58
N PHE A 94 1.78 6.70 14.47
CA PHE A 94 2.21 7.25 13.20
C PHE A 94 3.37 6.41 12.64
N LEU A 95 3.31 6.11 11.34
CA LEU A 95 4.43 5.65 10.55
C LEU A 95 5.09 6.85 9.88
N ASP A 96 6.42 6.78 9.74
CA ASP A 96 7.29 7.91 9.46
C ASP A 96 7.14 9.06 10.48
N PRO A 97 7.71 8.92 11.70
CA PRO A 97 7.64 9.95 12.74
C PRO A 97 8.18 11.31 12.30
N GLU A 98 9.10 11.33 11.34
CA GLU A 98 9.78 12.54 10.87
C GLU A 98 8.92 13.35 9.91
N MET A 99 8.21 12.68 9.01
CA MET A 99 7.18 13.31 8.18
C MET A 99 5.94 13.64 9.02
N ALA A 100 5.53 12.76 9.94
CA ALA A 100 4.36 12.98 10.80
C ALA A 100 4.47 14.25 11.64
N ALA A 101 5.69 14.59 12.09
CA ALA A 101 5.95 15.81 12.83
C ALA A 101 5.74 17.11 12.02
N ASP A 102 5.80 17.04 10.68
CA ASP A 102 5.54 18.20 9.80
C ASP A 102 4.05 18.42 9.54
N TYR A 103 3.22 17.38 9.65
CA TYR A 103 1.81 17.46 9.31
C TYR A 103 0.93 18.08 10.39
N GLU A 104 1.46 18.39 11.59
CA GLU A 104 0.72 18.89 12.77
C GLU A 104 -0.52 18.03 13.16
N ILE A 105 -0.69 16.85 12.56
CA ILE A 105 -1.77 15.88 12.83
C ILE A 105 -1.42 14.96 14.00
N ALA A 106 -0.13 14.76 14.24
CA ALA A 106 0.34 14.13 15.46
C ALA A 106 0.18 15.17 16.57
N GLY A 107 -0.76 14.94 17.49
CA GLY A 107 -1.02 15.86 18.60
C GLY A 107 0.27 16.28 19.32
N SER A 108 0.20 17.36 20.10
CA SER A 108 1.40 17.87 20.75
C SER A 108 1.81 17.01 21.95
N PRO A 109 3.12 16.76 22.16
CA PRO A 109 3.60 16.16 23.39
C PRO A 109 3.18 17.01 24.60
N PRO A 110 3.00 16.39 25.78
CA PRO A 110 2.72 17.14 27.00
C PRO A 110 3.83 18.18 27.24
N ALA A 111 3.44 19.33 27.80
CA ALA A 111 4.41 20.35 28.18
C ALA A 111 5.41 19.76 29.19
N VAL A 112 6.69 19.80 28.83
CA VAL A 112 7.78 19.36 29.71
C VAL A 112 8.50 20.59 30.25
N ASP A 113 8.71 20.61 31.57
CA ASP A 113 9.39 21.73 32.26
C ASP A 113 10.87 21.85 31.85
N ASP A 114 11.49 20.74 31.40
CA ASP A 114 12.91 20.63 31.04
C ASP A 114 13.12 20.35 29.54
N ALA A 115 12.46 21.10 28.66
CA ALA A 115 12.76 21.02 27.22
C ALA A 115 14.23 21.44 26.95
N PRO A 116 15.00 20.70 26.12
CA PRO A 116 16.35 21.09 25.78
C PRO A 116 16.40 22.49 25.15
N PRO A 117 17.35 23.35 25.56
CA PRO A 117 17.45 24.70 25.02
C PRO A 117 17.78 24.65 23.52
N GLY A 118 16.93 25.30 22.71
CA GLY A 118 17.12 25.41 21.26
C GLY A 118 16.50 24.30 20.42
N GLU A 119 15.78 23.35 21.03
CA GLU A 119 15.03 22.32 20.31
C GLU A 119 13.82 22.91 19.57
N SER A 120 13.68 22.57 18.30
CA SER A 120 12.51 22.92 17.50
C SER A 120 11.28 22.10 17.89
N GLU A 121 10.09 22.59 17.55
CA GLU A 121 8.84 21.86 17.75
C GLU A 121 8.81 20.51 17.04
N LYS A 122 9.33 20.47 15.80
CA LYS A 122 9.48 19.24 15.04
C LYS A 122 10.35 18.22 15.79
N GLU A 123 11.56 18.60 16.19
CA GLU A 123 12.49 17.70 16.89
C GLU A 123 11.88 17.15 18.19
N ARG A 124 11.13 18.00 18.91
CA ARG A 124 10.39 17.61 20.11
C ARG A 124 9.31 16.57 19.81
N ASN A 125 8.52 16.77 18.75
CA ASN A 125 7.45 15.86 18.33
C ASN A 125 8.02 14.51 17.87
N VAL A 126 9.08 14.52 17.07
CA VAL A 126 9.79 13.30 16.63
C VAL A 126 10.31 12.53 17.84
N ARG A 127 11.00 13.21 18.77
CA ARG A 127 11.52 12.55 19.98
C ARG A 127 10.40 11.91 20.81
N TRP A 128 9.27 12.59 20.95
CA TRP A 128 8.13 12.05 21.68
C TRP A 128 7.58 10.79 21.01
N MET A 129 7.33 10.82 19.70
CA MET A 129 6.84 9.63 18.98
C MET A 129 7.82 8.45 19.11
N LEU A 130 9.14 8.71 18.95
CA LEU A 130 10.17 7.69 19.11
C LEU A 130 10.26 7.13 20.54
N ALA A 131 9.93 7.92 21.56
CA ALA A 131 9.90 7.48 22.94
C ALA A 131 8.72 6.54 23.25
N GLU A 132 7.60 6.68 22.53
CA GLU A 132 6.41 5.83 22.67
C GLU A 132 6.57 4.47 21.97
N VAL A 133 7.46 4.37 20.96
CA VAL A 133 7.67 3.16 20.14
C VAL A 133 7.77 1.87 20.94
N PRO A 134 8.54 1.75 22.04
CA PRO A 134 8.61 0.51 22.80
C PRO A 134 7.28 0.09 23.43
N GLY A 135 6.48 1.05 23.91
CA GLY A 135 5.16 0.79 24.49
C GLY A 135 4.16 0.38 23.42
N THR A 136 4.09 1.16 22.33
CA THR A 136 3.26 0.85 21.17
C THR A 136 3.57 -0.54 20.59
N ALA A 137 4.85 -0.91 20.46
CA ALA A 137 5.22 -2.24 19.97
C ALA A 137 4.67 -3.39 20.85
N GLU A 138 4.54 -3.20 22.16
CA GLU A 138 3.90 -4.19 23.04
C GLU A 138 2.38 -4.22 22.87
N GLU A 139 1.75 -3.07 22.67
CA GLU A 139 0.30 -2.99 22.37
C GLU A 139 -0.03 -3.69 21.05
N ILE A 140 0.79 -3.46 20.01
CA ILE A 140 0.67 -4.14 18.71
C ILE A 140 0.90 -5.65 18.87
N ALA A 141 1.88 -6.06 19.68
CA ALA A 141 2.10 -7.48 19.97
C ALA A 141 0.91 -8.12 20.71
N GLY A 142 0.24 -7.37 21.59
CA GLY A 142 -1.02 -7.79 22.22
C GLY A 142 -2.15 -7.94 21.21
N TRP A 143 -2.28 -6.99 20.29
CA TRP A 143 -3.22 -7.07 19.17
C TRP A 143 -2.97 -8.30 18.31
N ALA A 144 -1.71 -8.57 17.95
CA ALA A 144 -1.32 -9.74 17.15
C ALA A 144 -1.62 -11.05 17.88
N ALA A 145 -1.40 -11.10 19.20
CA ALA A 145 -1.73 -12.26 20.02
C ALA A 145 -3.24 -12.57 20.02
N GLU A 146 -4.09 -11.55 20.12
CA GLU A 146 -5.54 -11.72 19.98
C GLU A 146 -5.97 -12.14 18.56
N ALA A 147 -5.20 -11.74 17.55
CA ALA A 147 -5.37 -12.18 16.17
C ALA A 147 -4.90 -13.63 15.94
N GLY A 148 -4.25 -14.25 16.94
CA GLY A 148 -3.73 -15.62 16.88
C GLY A 148 -2.30 -15.72 16.35
N PHE A 149 -1.56 -14.61 16.28
CA PHE A 149 -0.19 -14.55 15.78
C PHE A 149 0.81 -14.19 16.88
N THR A 150 2.10 -14.35 16.57
CA THR A 150 3.20 -13.95 17.44
C THR A 150 4.01 -12.89 16.71
N ALA A 151 3.92 -11.66 17.17
CA ALA A 151 4.64 -10.55 16.56
C ALA A 151 6.14 -10.57 16.90
N ASP A 152 6.97 -10.14 15.95
CA ASP A 152 8.36 -9.79 16.17
C ASP A 152 8.45 -8.37 16.73
N ARG A 153 8.70 -8.26 18.04
CA ARG A 153 8.76 -6.97 18.74
C ARG A 153 9.92 -6.11 18.30
N ASP A 154 11.03 -6.70 17.87
CA ASP A 154 12.19 -5.93 17.45
C ASP A 154 11.92 -5.35 16.06
N THR A 155 11.36 -6.15 15.14
CA THR A 155 10.91 -5.64 13.83
C THR A 155 9.80 -4.59 13.97
N LEU A 156 8.85 -4.76 14.89
CA LEU A 156 7.82 -3.73 15.16
C LEU A 156 8.45 -2.40 15.56
N ARG A 157 9.44 -2.40 16.45
CA ARG A 157 10.16 -1.18 16.87
C ARG A 157 10.93 -0.56 15.71
N GLU A 158 11.55 -1.38 14.88
CA GLU A 158 12.25 -0.92 13.68
C GLU A 158 11.29 -0.22 12.72
N VAL A 159 10.16 -0.84 12.38
CA VAL A 159 9.16 -0.28 11.45
C VAL A 159 8.57 1.02 11.99
N LEU A 160 8.20 1.07 13.28
CA LEU A 160 7.63 2.28 13.91
C LEU A 160 8.60 3.46 13.97
N ALA A 161 9.91 3.20 13.98
CA ALA A 161 10.94 4.25 14.00
C ALA A 161 11.49 4.59 12.60
N LYS A 162 11.08 3.86 11.57
CA LYS A 162 11.61 3.96 10.20
C LYS A 162 11.00 5.17 9.48
N ARG A 163 11.81 5.78 8.61
CA ARG A 163 11.32 6.74 7.60
C ARG A 163 10.87 5.98 6.36
N ALA A 164 9.80 6.46 5.73
CA ALA A 164 9.32 5.92 4.47
C ALA A 164 10.36 6.10 3.37
N ASP A 165 10.50 5.07 2.52
CA ASP A 165 11.31 5.14 1.30
C ASP A 165 10.76 4.16 0.25
N PRO A 166 10.10 4.63 -0.82
CA PRO A 166 9.69 6.01 -1.06
C PRO A 166 8.37 6.41 -0.37
N PHE A 167 7.55 5.44 0.04
CA PHE A 167 6.17 5.70 0.49
C PHE A 167 5.82 5.01 1.80
N VAL A 168 4.96 5.64 2.59
CA VAL A 168 4.59 5.17 3.93
C VAL A 168 3.72 3.92 3.93
N GLU A 169 3.00 3.65 2.86
CA GLU A 169 2.17 2.46 2.68
C GLU A 169 3.00 1.18 2.78
N ASP A 170 4.25 1.23 2.33
CA ASP A 170 5.15 0.09 2.38
C ASP A 170 5.48 -0.25 3.85
N LEU A 171 5.63 0.77 4.72
CA LEU A 171 5.78 0.59 6.17
C LEU A 171 4.53 -0.03 6.81
N PHE A 172 3.33 0.27 6.30
CA PHE A 172 2.10 -0.36 6.80
C PHE A 172 2.08 -1.86 6.51
N PHE A 173 2.51 -2.29 5.32
CA PHE A 173 2.61 -3.71 5.01
C PHE A 173 3.75 -4.40 5.79
N GLU A 174 4.89 -3.74 5.98
CA GLU A 174 5.96 -4.22 6.87
C GLU A 174 5.46 -4.39 8.31
N LEU A 175 4.61 -3.48 8.81
CA LEU A 175 4.00 -3.57 10.13
C LEU A 175 3.09 -4.81 10.26
N ILE A 176 2.28 -5.09 9.24
CA ILE A 176 1.42 -6.28 9.20
C ILE A 176 2.27 -7.55 9.20
N ASP A 177 3.36 -7.57 8.44
CA ASP A 177 4.27 -8.72 8.40
C ASP A 177 4.98 -8.91 9.75
N ALA A 178 5.37 -7.82 10.42
CA ALA A 178 5.96 -7.85 11.76
C ALA A 178 4.97 -8.35 12.84
N CYS A 179 3.66 -8.21 12.64
CA CYS A 179 2.63 -8.84 13.48
C CYS A 179 2.60 -10.38 13.35
N GLY A 180 3.33 -10.96 12.39
CA GLY A 180 3.40 -12.40 12.16
C GLY A 180 2.24 -12.95 11.31
N LEU A 181 1.50 -12.07 10.62
CA LEU A 181 0.52 -12.53 9.65
C LEU A 181 1.25 -13.21 8.49
N PRO A 182 0.71 -14.32 7.95
CA PRO A 182 1.31 -14.97 6.79
C PRO A 182 1.39 -13.97 5.63
N PRO A 183 2.49 -13.99 4.85
CA PRO A 183 2.57 -13.15 3.67
C PRO A 183 1.40 -13.49 2.75
N VAL A 184 1.03 -12.48 1.97
CA VAL A 184 0.08 -12.65 0.88
C VAL A 184 0.55 -13.85 0.04
N ARG A 185 -0.28 -14.90 -0.06
CA ARG A 185 -0.02 -15.96 -1.03
C ARG A 185 -0.61 -15.49 -2.35
N PRO A 186 0.14 -15.50 -3.46
CA PRO A 186 -0.50 -15.46 -4.77
C PRO A 186 -1.44 -16.67 -4.84
N GLU A 187 -2.72 -16.46 -5.11
CA GLU A 187 -3.66 -17.56 -5.33
C GLU A 187 -3.19 -18.35 -6.57
N GLY A 188 -2.71 -19.57 -6.34
CA GLY A 188 -2.28 -20.50 -7.39
C GLY A 188 -0.86 -21.04 -7.21
N GLU A 189 -0.62 -21.84 -6.16
CA GLU A 189 0.52 -22.78 -6.16
C GLU A 189 0.15 -24.00 -7.03
N ASP A 190 0.32 -23.87 -8.34
CA ASP A 190 0.80 -25.00 -9.14
C ASP A 190 2.35 -25.04 -9.03
N PRO A 191 2.97 -26.23 -9.15
CA PRO A 191 4.36 -26.41 -8.78
C PRO A 191 5.28 -25.60 -9.69
N VAL A 192 6.09 -24.74 -9.04
CA VAL A 192 7.33 -24.09 -9.51
C VAL A 192 7.67 -24.42 -10.96
N ASP A 193 7.18 -23.61 -11.89
CA ASP A 193 7.95 -23.37 -13.10
C ASP A 193 8.98 -22.31 -12.73
N THR A 194 10.23 -22.74 -12.69
CA THR A 194 11.39 -21.91 -12.43
C THR A 194 11.32 -20.66 -13.29
N ASP A 195 11.39 -19.49 -12.65
CA ASP A 195 11.61 -18.19 -13.29
C ASP A 195 12.51 -18.31 -14.53
N PRO A 196 12.04 -17.80 -15.69
CA PRO A 196 12.94 -17.23 -16.65
C PRO A 196 12.49 -15.81 -17.00
N LEU A 197 13.13 -14.86 -16.32
CA LEU A 197 13.62 -13.57 -16.84
C LEU A 197 12.56 -12.50 -17.13
N ALA A 198 12.97 -11.23 -16.93
CA ALA A 198 12.57 -10.18 -17.87
C ALA A 198 13.13 -10.63 -19.20
N HIS A 199 12.20 -11.04 -20.06
CA HIS A 199 12.35 -11.65 -21.36
C HIS A 199 13.75 -11.38 -21.95
N PRO A 200 14.63 -12.39 -22.13
CA PRO A 200 15.95 -12.16 -22.71
C PRO A 200 15.78 -11.57 -24.11
N GLY A 201 16.19 -10.30 -24.28
CA GLY A 201 15.99 -9.56 -25.53
C GLY A 201 14.92 -8.46 -25.47
N HIS A 202 14.31 -8.20 -24.31
CA HIS A 202 13.48 -7.00 -24.09
C HIS A 202 14.23 -5.74 -24.55
N ARG A 203 13.62 -5.01 -25.48
CA ARG A 203 14.13 -3.74 -25.98
C ARG A 203 12.96 -2.80 -26.18
N PRO A 204 12.80 -1.74 -25.37
CA PRO A 204 11.80 -0.73 -25.66
C PRO A 204 12.07 -0.13 -27.04
N ASP A 205 11.00 0.18 -27.77
CA ASP A 205 11.13 0.83 -29.07
C ASP A 205 11.91 2.15 -28.99
N ASP A 206 12.56 2.53 -30.09
CA ASP A 206 13.35 3.76 -30.18
C ASP A 206 12.48 5.02 -29.97
N GLY A 207 11.17 4.92 -30.19
CA GLY A 207 10.19 5.97 -29.89
C GLY A 207 9.69 6.02 -28.45
N SER A 208 10.09 5.08 -27.58
CA SER A 208 9.61 5.05 -26.19
C SER A 208 10.30 6.14 -25.35
N PRO A 209 9.54 7.00 -24.64
CA PRO A 209 10.12 8.06 -23.82
C PRO A 209 10.95 7.46 -22.67
N ARG A 210 12.05 8.13 -22.28
CA ARG A 210 12.97 7.63 -21.23
C ARG A 210 13.37 8.72 -20.24
N GLY A 211 13.77 8.30 -19.04
CA GLY A 211 14.26 9.22 -17.99
C GLY A 211 13.28 10.36 -17.71
N ALA A 212 13.77 11.60 -17.74
CA ALA A 212 12.97 12.80 -17.49
C ALA A 212 11.83 13.03 -18.52
N GLU A 213 11.96 12.51 -19.74
CA GLU A 213 10.90 12.62 -20.75
C GLU A 213 9.72 11.72 -20.39
N LEU A 214 9.99 10.49 -19.93
CA LEU A 214 8.96 9.56 -19.46
C LEU A 214 8.26 10.10 -18.22
N GLU A 215 9.02 10.59 -17.24
CA GLU A 215 8.48 11.24 -16.06
C GLU A 215 7.53 12.39 -16.44
N LYS A 216 8.00 13.28 -17.32
CA LYS A 216 7.17 14.38 -17.83
C LYS A 216 5.93 13.89 -18.57
N ALA A 217 6.04 12.81 -19.36
CA ALA A 217 4.91 12.26 -20.11
C ALA A 217 3.81 11.72 -19.19
N VAL A 218 4.19 10.99 -18.13
CA VAL A 218 3.24 10.46 -17.14
C VAL A 218 2.63 11.61 -16.31
N LEU A 219 3.45 12.53 -15.80
CA LEU A 219 2.97 13.65 -14.97
C LEU A 219 2.06 14.63 -15.73
N ASN A 220 2.21 14.74 -17.05
CA ASN A 220 1.36 15.60 -17.89
C ASN A 220 0.27 14.81 -18.63
N LEU A 221 0.09 13.52 -18.31
CA LEU A 221 -0.93 12.71 -18.95
C LEU A 221 -2.31 13.27 -18.55
N PRO A 222 -3.14 13.73 -19.51
CA PRO A 222 -4.45 14.27 -19.17
C PRO A 222 -5.33 13.15 -18.60
N ARG A 223 -6.37 13.52 -17.85
CA ARG A 223 -7.41 12.54 -17.48
C ARG A 223 -8.01 11.96 -18.75
N ASP A 224 -8.26 10.65 -18.70
CA ASP A 224 -8.62 9.79 -19.83
C ASP A 224 -7.51 9.60 -20.89
N GLY A 225 -6.32 10.15 -20.64
CA GLY A 225 -5.14 9.98 -21.50
C GLY A 225 -4.41 8.68 -21.23
N HIS A 226 -3.81 8.10 -22.27
CA HIS A 226 -3.00 6.88 -22.17
C HIS A 226 -1.62 7.07 -22.80
N LEU A 227 -0.65 6.33 -22.30
CA LEU A 227 0.69 6.20 -22.83
C LEU A 227 0.98 4.70 -22.98
N VAL A 228 1.39 4.28 -24.18
CA VAL A 228 1.78 2.90 -24.48
C VAL A 228 3.24 2.91 -24.89
N MET A 229 4.02 1.97 -24.35
CA MET A 229 5.39 1.71 -24.70
C MET A 229 5.50 0.28 -25.22
N GLU A 230 5.90 0.15 -26.48
CA GLU A 230 6.00 -1.13 -27.16
C GLU A 230 7.43 -1.67 -27.10
N CYS A 231 7.57 -2.99 -27.09
CA CYS A 231 8.84 -3.67 -27.25
C CYS A 231 9.14 -3.82 -28.74
N ALA A 232 10.30 -3.32 -29.19
CA ALA A 232 10.73 -3.49 -30.59
C ALA A 232 10.97 -4.95 -30.99
N ALA A 233 11.21 -5.83 -30.01
CA ALA A 233 11.44 -7.25 -30.26
C ALA A 233 10.16 -8.07 -30.42
N ASP A 234 9.04 -7.61 -29.85
CA ASP A 234 7.76 -8.34 -29.87
C ASP A 234 6.56 -7.38 -29.68
N GLN A 235 5.66 -7.35 -30.66
CA GLN A 235 4.46 -6.51 -30.64
C GLN A 235 3.44 -6.90 -29.56
N GLN A 236 3.54 -8.14 -29.04
CA GLN A 236 2.73 -8.59 -27.92
C GLN A 236 3.37 -8.25 -26.57
N CYS A 237 4.56 -7.65 -26.55
CA CYS A 237 5.20 -7.16 -25.35
C CYS A 237 5.09 -5.64 -25.27
N TYR A 238 4.35 -5.13 -24.30
CA TYR A 238 4.19 -3.69 -24.07
C TYR A 238 3.97 -3.39 -22.58
N ALA A 239 4.21 -2.14 -22.20
CA ALA A 239 3.70 -1.56 -20.97
C ALA A 239 2.83 -0.35 -21.31
N GLN A 240 1.71 -0.19 -20.64
CA GLN A 240 0.83 0.97 -20.85
C GLN A 240 0.35 1.54 -19.53
N VAL A 241 0.16 2.85 -19.50
CA VAL A 241 -0.56 3.53 -18.43
C VAL A 241 -1.74 4.29 -19.01
N TRP A 242 -2.88 4.21 -18.33
CA TRP A 242 -4.06 5.03 -18.58
C TRP A 242 -4.35 5.86 -17.32
N HIS A 243 -4.32 7.18 -17.45
CA HIS A 243 -4.79 8.09 -16.40
C HIS A 243 -6.31 8.16 -16.50
N ARG A 244 -6.98 7.57 -15.53
CA ARG A 244 -8.43 7.42 -15.53
C ARG A 244 -9.17 8.72 -15.26
N PRO A 245 -10.48 8.78 -15.61
CA PRO A 245 -11.34 9.91 -15.25
C PRO A 245 -11.42 10.20 -13.75
N ASP A 246 -11.35 9.15 -12.93
CA ASP A 246 -11.37 9.21 -11.46
C ASP A 246 -10.08 9.78 -10.85
N GLY A 247 -9.00 9.93 -11.64
CA GLY A 247 -7.71 10.46 -11.19
C GLY A 247 -6.71 9.38 -10.79
N THR A 248 -7.06 8.10 -10.89
CA THR A 248 -6.12 6.98 -10.71
C THR A 248 -5.37 6.67 -12.00
N TYR A 249 -4.23 6.00 -11.88
CA TYR A 249 -3.50 5.41 -12.99
C TYR A 249 -3.77 3.91 -13.03
N GLN A 250 -4.21 3.42 -14.18
CA GLN A 250 -4.16 2.01 -14.51
C GLN A 250 -2.86 1.73 -15.23
N LEU A 251 -1.99 0.92 -14.63
CA LEU A 251 -0.77 0.45 -15.26
C LEU A 251 -0.97 -1.00 -15.70
N GLU A 252 -0.62 -1.33 -16.93
CA GLU A 252 -0.73 -2.67 -17.47
C GLU A 252 0.58 -3.05 -18.18
N TYR A 253 0.88 -4.34 -18.22
CA TYR A 253 1.91 -4.85 -19.12
C TYR A 253 1.48 -6.18 -19.71
N ARG A 254 1.90 -6.42 -20.95
CA ARG A 254 1.78 -7.71 -21.59
C ARG A 254 3.17 -8.28 -21.86
N ASP A 255 3.33 -9.56 -21.59
CA ASP A 255 4.52 -10.31 -21.93
C ASP A 255 4.20 -11.29 -23.05
N ARG A 256 4.36 -10.89 -24.32
CA ARG A 256 4.38 -11.76 -25.52
C ARG A 256 3.13 -12.57 -25.86
N ALA A 257 2.14 -12.68 -24.97
CA ALA A 257 0.87 -13.36 -25.23
C ALA A 257 -0.32 -12.63 -24.60
N PRO A 258 -1.51 -12.68 -25.21
CA PRO A 258 -2.73 -12.14 -24.58
C PRO A 258 -3.05 -12.74 -23.21
N ALA A 259 -2.70 -14.01 -22.99
CA ALA A 259 -2.86 -14.69 -21.71
C ALA A 259 -1.90 -14.17 -20.62
N GLU A 260 -0.78 -13.58 -21.02
CA GLU A 260 0.26 -13.02 -20.15
C GLU A 260 0.07 -11.48 -20.06
N HIS A 261 -1.17 -11.07 -19.77
CA HIS A 261 -1.57 -9.67 -19.66
C HIS A 261 -1.98 -9.34 -18.23
N TYR A 262 -1.35 -8.32 -17.67
CA TYR A 262 -1.44 -7.99 -16.27
C TYR A 262 -1.79 -6.51 -16.08
N ARG A 263 -2.52 -6.22 -15.01
CA ARG A 263 -2.97 -4.88 -14.64
C ARG A 263 -2.71 -4.60 -13.17
N THR A 264 -2.43 -3.35 -12.85
CA THR A 264 -2.53 -2.80 -11.49
C THR A 264 -3.18 -1.42 -11.53
N ARG A 265 -3.58 -0.90 -10.37
CA ARG A 265 -4.14 0.44 -10.21
C ARG A 265 -3.42 1.15 -9.08
N THR A 266 -3.15 2.44 -9.26
CA THR A 266 -2.53 3.28 -8.24
C THR A 266 -2.90 4.74 -8.44
N ALA A 267 -3.02 5.51 -7.37
CA ALA A 267 -3.08 6.96 -7.47
C ALA A 267 -1.68 7.61 -7.66
N SER A 268 -0.60 6.85 -7.42
CA SER A 268 0.77 7.39 -7.44
C SER A 268 1.35 7.42 -8.86
N ALA A 269 1.46 8.63 -9.41
CA ALA A 269 2.16 8.85 -10.68
C ALA A 269 3.64 8.45 -10.60
N GLU A 270 4.26 8.61 -9.42
CA GLU A 270 5.68 8.29 -9.20
C GLU A 270 5.94 6.78 -9.22
N LYS A 271 5.07 5.97 -8.59
CA LYS A 271 5.15 4.49 -8.71
C LYS A 271 5.02 4.06 -10.17
N VAL A 272 4.12 4.68 -10.93
CA VAL A 272 3.99 4.42 -12.38
C VAL A 272 5.28 4.79 -13.11
N VAL A 273 5.84 5.98 -12.90
CA VAL A 273 7.08 6.43 -13.54
C VAL A 273 8.22 5.46 -13.24
N ALA A 274 8.40 5.08 -11.97
CA ALA A 274 9.44 4.15 -11.56
C ALA A 274 9.28 2.77 -12.24
N ALA A 275 8.05 2.24 -12.31
CA ALA A 275 7.81 0.98 -13.01
C ALA A 275 8.10 1.07 -14.50
N LEU A 276 7.60 2.12 -15.18
CA LEU A 276 7.83 2.33 -16.60
C LEU A 276 9.31 2.56 -16.91
N GLN A 277 10.05 3.23 -16.04
CA GLN A 277 11.51 3.40 -16.15
C GLN A 277 12.23 2.05 -16.00
N GLY A 278 11.85 1.25 -15.01
CA GLY A 278 12.44 -0.09 -14.82
C GLY A 278 12.11 -1.06 -15.95
N TRP A 279 10.89 -0.96 -16.51
CA TRP A 279 10.48 -1.69 -17.72
C TRP A 279 11.37 -1.29 -18.89
N THR A 280 11.52 0.02 -19.15
CA THR A 280 12.37 0.56 -20.23
C THR A 280 13.85 0.19 -20.07
N ALA A 281 14.34 0.07 -18.84
CA ALA A 281 15.70 -0.38 -18.54
C ALA A 281 15.91 -1.89 -18.79
N GLY A 282 14.85 -2.64 -19.09
CA GLY A 282 14.88 -4.10 -19.26
C GLY A 282 15.07 -4.87 -17.94
N GLY A 283 14.77 -4.23 -16.80
CA GLY A 283 14.81 -4.89 -15.49
C GLY A 283 13.62 -5.82 -15.27
N VAL A 284 13.66 -6.59 -14.17
CA VAL A 284 12.51 -7.38 -13.66
C VAL A 284 11.86 -6.75 -12.43
N ALA A 285 12.67 -6.11 -11.58
CA ALA A 285 12.27 -5.70 -10.24
C ALA A 285 11.17 -4.63 -10.19
N TRP A 286 10.92 -3.96 -11.32
CA TRP A 286 9.80 -3.02 -11.43
C TRP A 286 8.43 -3.69 -11.23
N ARG A 287 8.34 -5.01 -11.45
CA ARG A 287 7.11 -5.77 -11.18
C ARG A 287 6.84 -5.87 -9.68
N ASP A 288 7.88 -5.94 -8.86
CA ASP A 288 7.77 -6.19 -7.42
C ASP A 288 7.15 -5.01 -6.66
N ALA A 289 7.19 -3.81 -7.26
CA ALA A 289 6.61 -2.58 -6.69
C ALA A 289 5.06 -2.56 -6.72
N PHE A 290 4.43 -3.52 -7.39
CA PHE A 290 2.99 -3.57 -7.59
C PHE A 290 2.43 -4.96 -7.37
N GLN A 291 1.18 -4.98 -6.93
CA GLN A 291 0.35 -6.18 -7.01
C GLN A 291 -0.37 -6.19 -8.37
N TRP A 292 -0.17 -7.25 -9.13
CA TRP A 292 -0.68 -7.39 -10.49
C TRP A 292 -1.83 -8.39 -10.57
N GLU A 293 -2.93 -7.96 -11.14
CA GLU A 293 -4.06 -8.78 -11.52
C GLU A 293 -3.85 -9.34 -12.94
N SER A 294 -3.93 -10.66 -13.11
CA SER A 294 -3.95 -11.25 -14.45
C SER A 294 -5.30 -10.99 -15.11
N ILE A 295 -5.28 -10.26 -16.21
CA ILE A 295 -6.45 -9.97 -17.06
C ILE A 295 -6.41 -10.76 -18.36
N GLY A 296 -5.47 -11.70 -18.51
CA GLY A 296 -5.29 -12.47 -19.74
C GLY A 296 -6.50 -13.31 -20.15
N ALA A 297 -7.29 -13.76 -19.17
CA ALA A 297 -8.55 -14.47 -19.43
C ALA A 297 -9.56 -13.62 -20.21
N TRP A 298 -9.49 -12.30 -20.13
CA TRP A 298 -10.37 -11.39 -20.87
C TRP A 298 -10.05 -11.35 -22.38
N PHE A 299 -8.90 -11.91 -22.76
CA PHE A 299 -8.38 -11.92 -24.12
C PHE A 299 -8.20 -13.34 -24.67
N ALA A 300 -8.65 -14.38 -23.95
CA ALA A 300 -8.51 -15.78 -24.35
C ALA A 300 -9.50 -16.24 -25.45
N ASP A 301 -10.52 -15.42 -25.76
CA ASP A 301 -11.53 -15.68 -26.79
C ASP A 301 -11.41 -14.76 -28.04
N SER A 302 -10.26 -14.10 -28.25
CA SER A 302 -10.02 -13.17 -29.37
C SER A 302 -9.08 -13.72 -30.44
#